data_AF-A0A0J7NUU5-F1
#
_entry.id   AF-A0A0J7NUU5-F1
#
_cell.length_a   1.000
_cell.length_b   1.000
_cell.length_c   1.000
_cell.angle_alpha   90.00
_cell.angle_beta   90.00
_cell.angle_gamma   90.00
#
_symmetry.space_group_name_H-M   'P 1'
#
loop_
_entity.id
_entity.type
_entity.pdbx_description
1 polymer ?
#
loop_
_entity_poly.entity_id
_entity_poly.type
_entity_poly.pdbx_seq_one_letter_code
_entity_poly.pdbx_strand_id
1 'polypeptide(L)'
;MSAEESSLLRHLQKSISETTEENITFTKEIASLLSKLHLEVKMLPSDVKEGLEKLSLILNAEKLFEFDETALHVIRERKIIEEKRRQQEEKRMSVIYDKLLRNCMRLQTKLDHLQDAVDSLQNTIDTTEKNKDTLYCNKVFLSTKLKEYQQAVEKLETDLSDMQVDELYPEKILNKYKLYLESTSKLTDVNQSLAQYSDLPPNLLQAKLLLENKRKEYKNLNQLFLEKTQ
;
A
#
# COMPACT_ATOMS: atom_id res chain seq x y z
N MET A 1 -12.39 -30.10 50.53
CA MET A 1 -12.03 -29.18 51.62
C MET A 1 -10.53 -28.97 51.55
N SER A 2 -10.10 -27.73 51.36
CA SER A 2 -8.68 -27.38 51.24
C SER A 2 -7.97 -27.60 52.58
N ALA A 3 -6.68 -27.96 52.55
CA ALA A 3 -5.87 -28.10 53.77
C ALA A 3 -5.89 -26.82 54.64
N GLU A 4 -6.02 -25.65 54.00
CA GLU A 4 -6.18 -24.36 54.67
C GLU A 4 -7.51 -24.25 55.41
N GLU A 5 -8.63 -24.67 54.81
CA GLU A 5 -9.95 -24.64 55.45
C GLU A 5 -9.99 -25.55 56.69
N SER A 6 -9.36 -26.73 56.60
CA SER A 6 -9.24 -27.64 57.75
C SER A 6 -8.37 -27.06 58.87
N SER A 7 -7.32 -26.30 58.52
CA SER A 7 -6.47 -25.63 59.52
C SER A 7 -7.20 -24.46 60.22
N LEU A 8 -7.99 -23.68 59.47
CA LEU A 8 -8.79 -22.57 59.99
C LEU A 8 -9.91 -23.07 60.91
N LEU A 9 -10.60 -24.14 60.53
CA LEU A 9 -11.61 -24.78 61.38
C LEU A 9 -11.03 -25.27 62.71
N ARG A 10 -9.81 -25.81 62.69
CA ARG A 10 -9.14 -26.28 63.90
C ARG A 10 -8.75 -25.13 64.85
N HIS A 11 -8.30 -23.99 64.28
CA HIS A 11 -8.04 -22.78 65.07
C HIS A 11 -9.33 -22.23 65.68
N LEU A 12 -10.40 -22.14 64.89
CA LEU A 12 -11.70 -21.67 65.37
C LEU A 12 -12.23 -22.56 66.51
N GLN A 13 -12.13 -23.88 66.35
CA GLN A 13 -12.55 -24.82 67.39
C GLN A 13 -11.74 -24.65 68.68
N LYS A 14 -10.42 -24.44 68.56
CA LYS A 14 -9.56 -24.17 69.71
C LYS A 14 -9.94 -22.87 70.42
N SER A 15 -10.13 -21.78 69.68
CA SER A 15 -10.55 -20.51 70.26
C SER A 15 -11.92 -20.60 70.92
N ILE A 16 -12.87 -21.33 70.33
CA ILE A 16 -14.17 -21.58 70.96
C ILE A 16 -13.98 -22.33 72.29
N SER A 17 -13.14 -23.37 72.33
CA SER A 17 -12.86 -24.11 73.56
C SER A 17 -12.20 -23.22 74.64
N GLU A 18 -11.19 -22.44 74.26
CA GLU A 18 -10.52 -21.49 75.15
C GLU A 18 -11.53 -20.47 75.72
N THR A 19 -12.39 -19.87 74.88
CA THR A 19 -13.44 -18.94 75.33
C THR A 19 -14.48 -19.62 76.22
N THR A 20 -14.85 -20.88 75.96
CA THR A 20 -15.78 -21.60 76.85
C THR A 20 -15.17 -21.88 78.21
N GLU A 21 -13.88 -22.22 78.25
CA GLU A 21 -13.17 -22.51 79.51
C GLU A 21 -12.94 -21.21 80.32
N GLU A 22 -12.61 -20.11 79.65
CA GLU A 22 -12.57 -18.78 80.25
C GLU A 22 -13.93 -18.38 80.82
N ASN A 23 -15.02 -18.58 80.07
CA ASN A 23 -16.37 -18.28 80.56
C ASN A 23 -16.76 -19.15 81.77
N ILE A 24 -16.40 -20.43 81.79
CA ILE A 24 -16.63 -21.31 82.95
C ILE A 24 -15.83 -20.79 84.16
N THR A 25 -14.60 -20.35 83.94
CA THR A 25 -13.73 -19.81 85.00
C THR A 25 -14.28 -18.50 85.54
N PHE A 26 -14.67 -17.56 84.67
CA PHE A 26 -15.36 -16.33 85.07
C PHE A 26 -16.66 -16.61 85.82
N THR A 27 -17.46 -17.58 85.38
CA THR A 27 -18.69 -17.96 86.08
C THR A 27 -18.38 -18.45 87.49
N LYS A 28 -17.32 -19.24 87.69
CA LYS A 28 -16.87 -19.69 89.01
C LYS A 28 -16.37 -18.55 89.88
N GLU A 29 -15.60 -17.61 89.32
CA GLU A 29 -15.11 -16.43 90.04
C GLU A 29 -16.27 -15.51 90.45
N ILE A 30 -17.22 -15.24 89.55
CA ILE A 30 -18.42 -14.48 89.84
C ILE A 30 -19.24 -15.18 90.92
N ALA A 31 -19.45 -16.49 90.83
CA ALA A 31 -20.14 -17.26 91.87
C ALA A 31 -19.42 -17.17 93.23
N SER A 32 -18.08 -17.19 93.24
CA SER A 32 -17.28 -17.00 94.46
C SER A 32 -17.34 -15.57 94.99
N LEU A 33 -17.43 -14.56 94.13
CA LEU A 33 -17.59 -13.16 94.53
C LEU A 33 -19.00 -12.93 95.10
N LEU A 34 -20.02 -13.50 94.48
CA LEU A 34 -21.41 -13.43 94.94
C LEU A 34 -21.56 -14.08 96.32
N SER A 35 -20.92 -15.23 96.57
CA SER A 35 -20.94 -15.86 97.90
C SER A 35 -20.19 -15.03 98.96
N LYS A 36 -19.04 -14.43 98.60
CA LYS A 36 -18.29 -13.51 99.49
C LYS A 36 -19.04 -12.22 99.78
N LEU A 37 -19.82 -11.71 98.83
CA LEU A 37 -20.65 -10.52 98.99
C LEU A 37 -22.00 -10.81 99.68
N HIS A 38 -22.23 -12.07 100.12
CA HIS A 38 -23.51 -12.54 100.66
C HIS A 38 -24.72 -12.28 99.74
N LEU A 39 -24.47 -12.11 98.43
CA LEU A 39 -25.48 -11.98 97.37
C LEU A 39 -25.90 -13.37 96.87
N GLU A 40 -26.13 -14.30 97.80
CA GLU A 40 -26.72 -15.59 97.45
C GLU A 40 -28.19 -15.38 97.09
N VAL A 41 -28.71 -16.11 96.10
CA VAL A 41 -30.13 -16.03 95.70
C VAL A 41 -31.08 -16.28 96.89
N LYS A 42 -30.59 -16.96 97.93
CA LYS A 42 -31.30 -17.25 99.19
C LYS A 42 -31.31 -16.07 100.18
N MET A 43 -30.42 -15.09 100.04
CA MET A 43 -30.30 -13.88 100.87
C MET A 43 -30.96 -12.65 100.23
N LEU A 44 -31.50 -12.77 99.02
CA LEU A 44 -32.26 -11.70 98.38
C LEU A 44 -33.53 -11.38 99.19
N PRO A 45 -33.88 -10.09 99.36
CA PRO A 45 -35.16 -9.70 99.97
C PRO A 45 -36.33 -10.38 99.26
N SER A 46 -37.38 -10.74 100.02
CA SER A 46 -38.58 -11.43 99.50
C SER A 46 -39.13 -10.76 98.26
N ASP A 47 -39.15 -9.43 98.26
CA ASP A 47 -39.76 -8.61 97.22
C ASP A 47 -38.99 -8.70 95.89
N VAL A 48 -37.65 -8.82 95.97
CA VAL A 48 -36.79 -8.98 94.79
C VAL A 48 -36.90 -10.40 94.25
N LYS A 49 -36.97 -11.41 95.11
CA LYS A 49 -37.16 -12.81 94.71
C LYS A 49 -38.51 -13.00 94.02
N GLU A 50 -39.57 -12.44 94.59
CA GLU A 50 -40.92 -12.48 94.02
C GLU A 50 -41.02 -11.70 92.71
N GLY A 51 -40.32 -10.55 92.61
CA GLY A 51 -40.17 -9.81 91.36
C GLY A 51 -39.45 -10.60 90.27
N LEU A 52 -38.38 -11.31 90.63
CA LEU A 52 -37.62 -12.15 89.70
C LEU A 52 -38.42 -13.38 89.25
N GLU A 53 -39.16 -14.01 90.16
CA GLU A 53 -40.07 -15.12 89.84
C GLU A 53 -41.22 -14.66 88.93
N LYS A 54 -41.82 -13.48 89.18
CA LYS A 54 -42.82 -12.88 88.29
C LYS A 54 -42.25 -12.59 86.90
N LEU A 55 -41.05 -12.03 86.82
CA LEU A 55 -40.38 -11.79 85.53
C LEU A 55 -40.08 -13.09 84.79
N SER A 56 -39.65 -14.14 85.49
CA SER A 56 -39.45 -15.46 84.89
C SER A 56 -40.75 -16.06 84.38
N LEU A 57 -41.84 -15.94 85.13
CA LEU A 57 -43.16 -16.39 84.72
C LEU A 57 -43.68 -15.59 83.52
N ILE A 58 -43.48 -14.28 83.48
CA ILE A 58 -43.85 -13.43 82.34
C ILE A 58 -43.02 -13.80 81.10
N LEU A 59 -41.70 -13.94 81.21
CA LEU A 59 -40.87 -14.34 80.07
C LEU A 59 -41.24 -15.71 79.52
N ASN A 60 -41.61 -16.65 80.40
CA ASN A 60 -42.05 -17.99 80.00
C ASN A 60 -43.47 -17.97 79.39
N ALA A 61 -44.39 -17.19 79.96
CA ALA A 61 -45.77 -17.06 79.47
C ALA A 61 -45.84 -16.37 78.11
N GLU A 62 -45.03 -15.32 77.93
CA GLU A 62 -44.89 -14.58 76.66
C GLU A 62 -43.99 -15.32 75.65
N LYS A 63 -43.48 -16.51 76.00
CA LYS A 63 -42.60 -17.35 75.15
C LYS A 63 -41.40 -16.58 74.59
N LEU A 64 -40.92 -15.56 75.29
CA LEU A 64 -39.84 -14.67 74.83
C LEU A 64 -38.47 -15.36 74.76
N PHE A 65 -38.34 -16.55 75.37
CA PHE A 65 -37.17 -17.43 75.24
C PHE A 65 -37.35 -18.53 74.18
N GLU A 66 -38.57 -18.79 73.69
CA GLU A 66 -38.82 -19.82 72.69
C GLU A 66 -38.58 -19.23 71.30
N PHE A 67 -37.43 -19.54 70.70
CA PHE A 67 -37.20 -19.29 69.29
C PHE A 67 -38.21 -20.11 68.47
N ASP A 68 -39.02 -19.46 67.63
CA ASP A 68 -39.84 -20.17 66.66
C ASP A 68 -38.93 -20.78 65.58
N GLU A 69 -38.60 -22.05 65.77
CA GLU A 69 -37.78 -22.85 64.87
C GLU A 69 -38.41 -22.93 63.47
N THR A 70 -39.75 -22.86 63.38
CA THR A 70 -40.49 -22.84 62.12
C THR A 70 -40.24 -21.52 61.38
N ALA A 71 -40.32 -20.39 62.07
CA ALA A 71 -40.00 -19.08 61.48
C ALA A 71 -38.54 -19.01 61.00
N LEU A 72 -37.59 -19.53 61.79
CA LEU A 72 -36.19 -19.61 61.39
C LEU A 72 -35.98 -20.49 60.16
N HIS A 73 -36.65 -21.65 60.09
CA HIS A 73 -36.61 -22.54 58.93
C HIS A 73 -37.18 -21.83 57.68
N VAL A 74 -38.32 -21.16 57.81
CA VAL A 74 -38.93 -20.37 56.72
C VAL A 74 -38.00 -19.27 56.22
N ILE A 75 -37.32 -18.55 57.13
CA ILE A 75 -36.36 -17.50 56.76
C ILE A 75 -35.15 -18.09 56.01
N ARG A 76 -34.62 -19.24 56.46
CA ARG A 76 -33.52 -19.92 55.76
C ARG A 76 -33.93 -20.36 54.36
N GLU A 77 -35.09 -20.99 54.21
CA GLU A 77 -35.60 -21.43 52.91
C GLU A 77 -35.84 -20.24 51.97
N ARG A 78 -36.44 -19.15 52.47
CA ARG A 78 -36.59 -17.92 51.68
C ARG A 78 -35.25 -17.39 51.18
N LYS A 79 -34.22 -17.38 52.04
CA LYS A 79 -32.87 -16.96 51.65
C LYS A 79 -32.27 -17.86 50.57
N ILE A 80 -32.47 -19.18 50.65
CA ILE A 80 -32.00 -20.13 49.64
C ILE A 80 -32.73 -19.92 48.30
N ILE A 81 -34.04 -19.68 48.32
CA ILE A 81 -34.83 -19.42 47.11
C ILE A 81 -34.40 -18.12 46.44
N GLU A 82 -34.21 -17.05 47.21
CA GLU A 82 -33.75 -15.75 46.71
C GLU A 82 -32.37 -15.88 46.07
N GLU A 83 -31.45 -16.61 46.72
CA GLU A 83 -30.11 -16.88 46.20
C GLU A 83 -30.15 -17.65 44.88
N LYS A 84 -30.97 -18.70 44.78
CA LYS A 84 -31.16 -19.45 43.54
C LYS A 84 -31.74 -18.58 42.42
N ARG A 85 -32.69 -17.70 42.73
CA ARG A 85 -33.25 -16.75 41.75
C ARG A 85 -32.17 -15.82 41.22
N ARG A 86 -31.37 -15.24 42.11
CA ARG A 86 -30.24 -14.37 41.76
C ARG A 86 -29.25 -15.07 40.83
N GLN A 87 -28.85 -16.31 41.16
CA GLN A 87 -27.93 -17.08 40.33
C GLN A 87 -28.50 -17.40 38.94
N GLN A 88 -29.79 -17.66 38.83
CA GLN A 88 -30.43 -17.88 37.53
C GLN A 88 -30.43 -16.61 36.68
N GLU A 89 -30.70 -15.47 37.30
CA GLU A 89 -30.69 -14.17 36.62
C GLU A 89 -29.27 -13.80 36.17
N GLU A 90 -28.27 -13.99 37.02
CA GLU A 90 -26.86 -13.79 36.66
C GLU A 90 -26.43 -14.68 35.49
N LYS A 91 -26.81 -15.97 35.50
CA LYS A 91 -26.55 -16.88 34.36
C LYS A 91 -27.24 -16.40 33.08
N ARG A 92 -28.50 -15.94 33.16
CA ARG A 92 -29.21 -15.39 32.00
C ARG A 92 -28.51 -14.15 31.47
N MET A 93 -28.12 -13.24 32.35
CA MET A 93 -27.39 -12.03 31.99
C MET A 93 -26.03 -12.33 31.37
N SER A 94 -25.29 -13.29 31.91
CA SER A 94 -24.02 -13.76 31.35
C SER A 94 -24.19 -14.29 29.92
N VAL A 95 -25.20 -15.12 29.65
CA VAL A 95 -25.48 -15.62 28.28
C VAL A 95 -25.85 -14.49 27.31
N ILE A 96 -26.63 -13.51 27.76
CA ILE A 96 -26.99 -12.34 26.95
C ILE A 96 -25.75 -11.51 26.65
N TYR A 97 -24.90 -11.28 27.66
CA TYR A 97 -23.66 -10.54 27.51
C TYR A 97 -22.71 -11.22 26.52
N ASP A 98 -22.50 -12.53 26.64
CA ASP A 98 -21.65 -13.30 25.72
C ASP A 98 -22.16 -13.23 24.29
N LYS A 99 -23.48 -13.31 24.09
CA LYS A 99 -24.11 -13.17 22.77
C LYS A 99 -23.89 -11.78 22.20
N LEU A 100 -24.04 -10.73 23.02
CA LEU A 100 -23.82 -9.35 22.62
C LEU A 100 -22.35 -9.13 22.25
N LEU A 101 -21.42 -9.62 23.06
CA LEU A 101 -19.98 -9.54 22.81
C LEU A 101 -19.59 -10.20 21.49
N ARG A 102 -20.10 -11.41 21.21
CA ARG A 102 -19.88 -12.09 19.92
C ARG A 102 -20.42 -11.28 18.74
N ASN A 103 -21.58 -10.65 18.91
CA ASN A 103 -22.15 -9.78 17.87
C ASN A 103 -21.28 -8.54 17.66
N CYS A 104 -20.81 -7.89 18.72
CA CYS A 104 -19.90 -6.75 18.65
C CYS A 104 -18.60 -7.13 17.94
N MET A 105 -17.98 -8.26 18.30
CA MET A 105 -16.77 -8.74 17.61
C MET A 105 -17.01 -8.99 16.12
N ARG A 106 -18.13 -9.60 15.75
CA ARG A 106 -18.49 -9.82 14.33
C ARG A 106 -18.72 -8.51 13.58
N LEU A 107 -19.28 -7.51 14.24
CA LEU A 107 -19.46 -6.18 13.65
C LEU A 107 -18.11 -5.48 13.50
N GLN A 108 -17.23 -5.60 14.48
CA GLN A 108 -15.87 -5.06 14.41
C GLN A 108 -15.10 -5.66 13.23
N THR A 109 -15.09 -6.99 13.07
CA THR A 109 -14.41 -7.63 11.93
C THR A 109 -14.95 -7.17 10.59
N LYS A 110 -16.26 -6.88 10.50
CA LYS A 110 -16.86 -6.33 9.27
C LYS A 110 -16.44 -4.90 9.02
N LEU A 111 -16.33 -4.10 10.09
CA LEU A 111 -15.85 -2.73 10.01
C LEU A 111 -14.39 -2.68 9.56
N ASP A 112 -13.55 -3.55 10.12
CA ASP A 112 -12.14 -3.66 9.74
C ASP A 112 -12.01 -4.02 8.24
N HIS A 113 -12.78 -5.00 7.75
CA HIS A 113 -12.81 -5.32 6.32
C HIS A 113 -13.30 -4.17 5.42
N LEU A 114 -14.26 -3.37 5.89
CA LEU A 114 -14.70 -2.19 5.15
C LEU A 114 -13.61 -1.12 5.12
N GLN A 115 -12.88 -0.94 6.23
CA GLN A 115 -11.75 -0.02 6.28
C GLN A 115 -10.65 -0.45 5.31
N ASP A 116 -10.27 -1.73 5.31
CA ASP A 116 -9.29 -2.28 4.36
C ASP A 116 -9.72 -2.07 2.90
N ALA A 117 -11.02 -2.27 2.61
CA ALA A 117 -11.56 -2.04 1.28
C ALA A 117 -11.48 -0.56 0.88
N VAL A 118 -11.80 0.37 1.79
CA VAL A 118 -11.68 1.81 1.57
C VAL A 118 -10.22 2.20 1.32
N ASP A 119 -9.28 1.70 2.12
CA ASP A 119 -7.86 1.99 1.96
C ASP A 119 -7.33 1.43 0.62
N SER A 120 -7.81 0.26 0.20
CA SER A 120 -7.48 -0.30 -1.12
C SER A 120 -7.99 0.59 -2.26
N LEU A 121 -9.22 1.10 -2.15
CA LEU A 121 -9.80 2.02 -3.13
C LEU A 121 -9.03 3.34 -3.18
N GLN A 122 -8.67 3.90 -2.02
CA GLN A 122 -7.86 5.11 -1.95
C GLN A 122 -6.52 4.93 -2.68
N ASN A 123 -5.83 3.81 -2.43
CA ASN A 123 -4.58 3.50 -3.13
C ASN A 123 -4.78 3.36 -4.66
N THR A 124 -5.90 2.77 -5.12
CA THR A 124 -6.20 2.70 -6.56
C THR A 124 -6.50 4.07 -7.16
N ILE A 125 -7.13 4.98 -6.41
CA ILE A 125 -7.39 6.35 -6.84
C ILE A 125 -6.06 7.11 -6.96
N ASP A 126 -5.22 7.07 -5.93
CA ASP A 126 -3.93 7.76 -5.91
C ASP A 126 -3.00 7.30 -7.04
N THR A 127 -2.97 5.99 -7.31
CA THR A 127 -2.19 5.43 -8.42
C THR A 127 -2.77 5.83 -9.78
N THR A 128 -4.09 5.88 -9.91
CA THR A 128 -4.76 6.33 -11.14
C THR A 128 -4.51 7.82 -11.39
N GLU A 129 -4.51 8.64 -10.36
CA GLU A 129 -4.21 10.08 -10.45
C GLU A 129 -2.77 10.31 -10.90
N LYS A 130 -1.78 9.66 -10.27
CA LYS A 130 -0.38 9.70 -10.71
C LYS A 130 -0.19 9.25 -12.16
N ASN A 131 -0.92 8.21 -12.58
CA ASN A 131 -0.89 7.74 -13.95
C ASN A 131 -1.49 8.77 -14.93
N LYS A 132 -2.59 9.44 -14.55
CA LYS A 132 -3.18 10.53 -15.33
C LYS A 132 -2.22 11.71 -15.49
N ASP A 133 -1.53 12.11 -14.41
CA ASP A 133 -0.54 13.17 -14.46
C ASP A 133 0.62 12.82 -15.39
N THR A 134 1.11 11.58 -15.31
CA THR A 134 2.16 11.08 -16.20
C THR A 134 1.71 11.07 -17.66
N LEU A 135 0.48 10.59 -17.94
CA LEU A 135 -0.09 10.61 -19.29
C LEU A 135 -0.28 12.04 -19.81
N TYR A 136 -0.69 12.97 -18.95
CA TYR A 136 -0.82 14.38 -19.30
C TYR A 136 0.54 14.99 -19.67
N CYS A 137 1.57 14.80 -18.84
CA CYS A 137 2.93 15.24 -19.12
C CYS A 137 3.45 14.66 -20.46
N ASN A 138 3.24 13.36 -20.70
CA ASN A 138 3.63 12.71 -21.95
C ASN A 138 2.88 13.31 -23.15
N LYS A 139 1.58 13.56 -23.02
CA LYS A 139 0.76 14.20 -24.07
C LYS A 139 1.26 15.61 -24.38
N VAL A 140 1.56 16.41 -23.36
CA VAL A 140 2.11 17.76 -23.52
C VAL A 140 3.46 17.69 -24.23
N PHE A 141 4.37 16.81 -23.79
CA PHE A 141 5.67 16.61 -24.42
C PHE A 141 5.55 16.24 -25.90
N LEU A 142 4.71 15.25 -26.24
CA LEU A 142 4.48 14.83 -27.61
C LEU A 142 3.87 15.94 -28.46
N SER A 143 2.93 16.72 -27.91
CA SER A 143 2.33 17.85 -28.60
C SER A 143 3.35 18.95 -28.89
N THR A 144 4.26 19.24 -27.95
CA THR A 144 5.34 20.21 -28.14
C THR A 144 6.31 19.73 -29.22
N LYS A 145 6.77 18.48 -29.15
CA LYS A 145 7.61 17.87 -30.19
C LYS A 145 6.96 17.90 -31.57
N LEU A 146 5.66 17.60 -31.65
CA LEU A 146 4.93 17.64 -32.92
C LEU A 146 4.88 19.05 -33.51
N LYS A 147 4.68 20.07 -32.67
CA LYS A 147 4.77 21.48 -33.10
C LYS A 147 6.16 21.86 -33.58
N GLU A 148 7.21 21.41 -32.90
CA GLU A 148 8.60 21.62 -33.33
C GLU A 148 8.87 21.00 -34.71
N TYR A 149 8.43 19.76 -34.92
CA TYR A 149 8.56 19.09 -36.22
C TYR A 149 7.76 19.81 -37.30
N GLN A 150 6.53 20.24 -37.00
CA GLN A 150 5.70 20.98 -37.95
C GLN A 150 6.37 22.30 -38.36
N GLN A 151 6.92 23.05 -37.41
CA GLN A 151 7.68 24.27 -37.70
C GLN A 151 8.96 24.00 -38.51
N ALA A 152 9.65 22.88 -38.24
CA ALA A 152 10.82 22.49 -39.02
C ALA A 152 10.46 22.14 -40.47
N VAL A 153 9.34 21.44 -40.68
CA VAL A 153 8.82 21.14 -42.01
C VAL A 153 8.42 22.43 -42.73
N GLU A 154 7.66 23.31 -42.08
CA GLU A 154 7.28 24.62 -42.67
C GLU A 154 8.52 25.42 -43.10
N LYS A 155 9.59 25.44 -42.29
CA LYS A 155 10.86 26.08 -42.66
C LYS A 155 11.53 25.43 -43.87
N LEU A 156 11.58 24.10 -43.92
CA LEU A 156 12.15 23.39 -45.06
C LEU A 156 11.33 23.60 -46.34
N GLU A 157 10.00 23.66 -46.23
CA GLU A 157 9.11 23.98 -47.34
C GLU A 157 9.31 25.42 -47.84
N THR A 158 9.47 26.39 -46.94
CA THR A 158 9.82 27.76 -47.33
C THR A 158 11.19 27.83 -47.97
N ASP A 159 12.21 27.14 -47.41
CA ASP A 159 13.56 27.12 -47.97
C ASP A 159 13.58 26.49 -49.38
N LEU A 160 12.84 25.40 -49.60
CA LEU A 160 12.69 24.77 -50.92
C LEU A 160 11.98 25.68 -51.92
N SER A 161 10.92 26.36 -51.48
CA SER A 161 10.19 27.34 -52.30
C SER A 161 11.08 28.52 -52.68
N ASP A 162 11.86 29.05 -51.74
CA ASP A 162 12.82 30.14 -51.95
C ASP A 162 13.95 29.74 -52.91
N MET A 163 14.42 28.48 -52.81
CA MET A 163 15.41 27.94 -53.76
C MET A 163 14.84 27.71 -55.17
N GLN A 164 13.52 27.78 -55.37
CA GLN A 164 12.83 27.56 -56.65
C GLN A 164 13.30 26.28 -57.36
N VAL A 165 13.54 25.22 -56.57
CA VAL A 165 14.12 23.96 -57.06
C VAL A 165 13.19 23.30 -58.07
N ASP A 166 11.87 23.38 -57.86
CA ASP A 166 10.88 22.74 -58.75
C ASP A 166 10.72 23.46 -60.10
N GLU A 167 10.82 24.79 -60.16
CA GLU A 167 10.55 25.54 -61.39
C GLU A 167 11.79 25.75 -62.28
N LEU A 168 12.97 26.00 -61.69
CA LEU A 168 14.13 26.47 -62.49
C LEU A 168 15.27 25.46 -62.60
N TYR A 169 15.39 24.53 -61.67
CA TYR A 169 16.57 23.66 -61.62
C TYR A 169 16.57 22.55 -62.69
N PRO A 170 15.47 21.80 -62.89
CA PRO A 170 15.42 20.74 -63.88
C PRO A 170 15.56 21.27 -65.31
N GLU A 171 14.86 22.35 -65.66
CA GLU A 171 14.91 22.94 -67.00
C GLU A 171 16.27 23.56 -67.31
N LYS A 172 16.91 24.26 -66.35
CA LYS A 172 18.26 24.82 -66.55
C LYS A 172 19.30 23.72 -66.74
N ILE A 173 19.21 22.62 -65.98
CA ILE A 173 20.10 21.46 -66.15
C ILE A 173 19.86 20.83 -67.53
N LEU A 174 18.60 20.63 -67.92
CA LEU A 174 18.24 20.00 -69.18
C LEU A 174 18.64 20.85 -70.38
N ASN A 175 18.52 22.19 -70.30
CA ASN A 175 19.00 23.11 -71.33
C ASN A 175 20.52 23.12 -71.43
N LYS A 176 21.25 23.12 -70.30
CA LYS A 176 22.72 22.97 -70.32
C LYS A 176 23.13 21.65 -70.96
N TYR A 177 22.42 20.56 -70.69
CA TYR A 177 22.67 19.26 -71.28
C TYR A 177 22.41 19.23 -72.80
N LYS A 178 21.32 19.87 -73.27
CA LYS A 178 21.07 20.05 -74.71
C LYS A 178 22.20 20.82 -75.40
N LEU A 179 22.64 21.94 -74.82
CA LEU A 179 23.79 22.72 -75.30
C LEU A 179 25.09 21.90 -75.36
N TYR A 180 25.32 21.06 -74.36
CA TYR A 180 26.46 20.15 -74.33
C TYR A 180 26.38 19.12 -75.48
N LEU A 181 25.21 18.52 -75.71
CA LEU A 181 25.00 17.59 -76.82
C LEU A 181 25.22 18.25 -78.18
N GLU A 182 24.71 19.47 -78.41
CA GLU A 182 24.96 20.23 -79.64
C GLU A 182 26.44 20.61 -79.82
N SER A 183 27.13 20.93 -78.73
CA SER A 183 28.57 21.21 -78.79
C SER A 183 29.36 19.95 -79.12
N THR A 184 28.91 18.80 -78.61
CA THR A 184 29.50 17.50 -78.92
C THR A 184 29.25 17.11 -80.38
N SER A 185 28.05 17.36 -80.92
CA SER A 185 27.77 17.11 -82.34
C SER A 185 28.59 18.03 -83.26
N LYS A 186 28.71 19.32 -82.92
CA LYS A 186 29.59 20.25 -83.64
C LYS A 186 31.05 19.80 -83.57
N LEU A 187 31.49 19.28 -82.42
CA LEU A 187 32.83 18.73 -82.27
C LEU A 187 33.02 17.48 -83.14
N THR A 188 32.02 16.60 -83.26
CA THR A 188 32.09 15.46 -84.19
C THR A 188 32.16 15.90 -85.65
N ASP A 189 31.43 16.94 -86.04
CA ASP A 189 31.48 17.49 -87.41
C ASP A 189 32.85 18.11 -87.74
N VAL A 190 33.42 18.85 -86.78
CA VAL A 190 34.77 19.42 -86.88
C VAL A 190 35.80 18.29 -86.93
N ASN A 191 35.66 17.26 -86.09
CA ASN A 191 36.55 16.10 -86.10
C ASN A 191 36.43 15.29 -87.41
N GLN A 192 35.24 15.18 -88.00
CA GLN A 192 35.05 14.55 -89.31
C GLN A 192 35.71 15.36 -90.43
N SER A 193 35.63 16.70 -90.35
CA SER A 193 36.34 17.59 -91.27
C SER A 193 37.87 17.50 -91.10
N LEU A 194 38.33 17.37 -89.86
CA LEU A 194 39.75 17.17 -89.52
C LEU A 194 40.26 15.75 -89.84
N ALA A 195 39.38 14.75 -89.93
CA ALA A 195 39.76 13.38 -90.27
C ALA A 195 40.40 13.29 -91.67
N GLN A 196 40.04 14.20 -92.59
CA GLN A 196 40.69 14.34 -93.91
C GLN A 196 42.17 14.79 -93.83
N TYR A 197 42.56 15.37 -92.70
CA TYR A 197 43.91 15.83 -92.39
C TYR A 197 44.59 14.95 -91.32
N SER A 198 44.02 13.80 -90.97
CA SER A 198 44.56 12.90 -89.94
C SER A 198 45.95 12.35 -90.27
N ASP A 199 46.32 12.32 -91.55
CA ASP A 199 47.66 11.94 -92.02
C ASP A 199 48.70 13.06 -91.84
N LEU A 200 48.28 14.29 -91.52
CA LEU A 200 49.21 15.40 -91.23
C LEU A 200 49.61 15.36 -89.75
N PRO A 201 50.91 15.35 -89.43
CA PRO A 201 51.36 15.45 -88.05
C PRO A 201 50.95 16.80 -87.45
N PRO A 202 50.60 16.84 -86.15
CA PRO A 202 50.04 18.03 -85.49
C PRO A 202 51.00 19.24 -85.42
N ASN A 203 52.28 19.05 -85.77
CA ASN A 203 53.29 20.10 -85.80
C ASN A 203 53.62 20.52 -87.24
N LEU A 204 53.44 21.82 -87.53
CA LEU A 204 53.70 22.47 -88.83
C LEU A 204 55.14 22.22 -89.34
N LEU A 205 56.10 22.09 -88.42
CA LEU A 205 57.51 21.84 -88.73
C LEU A 205 57.72 20.39 -89.22
N GLN A 206 57.01 19.42 -88.65
CA GLN A 206 57.04 18.02 -89.10
C GLN A 206 56.30 17.84 -90.43
N ALA A 207 55.18 18.53 -90.63
CA ALA A 207 54.45 18.51 -91.89
C ALA A 207 55.31 19.07 -93.05
N LYS A 208 56.08 20.13 -92.81
CA LYS A 208 57.02 20.70 -93.79
C LYS A 208 58.14 19.71 -94.15
N LEU A 209 58.68 19.00 -93.17
CA LEU A 209 59.73 17.99 -93.36
C LEU A 209 59.23 16.80 -94.19
N LEU A 210 57.99 16.37 -93.94
CA LEU A 210 57.34 15.28 -94.68
C LEU A 210 57.06 15.69 -96.14
N LEU A 211 56.61 16.92 -96.36
CA LEU A 211 56.47 17.51 -97.70
C LEU A 211 57.80 17.59 -98.45
N GLU A 212 58.88 18.03 -97.79
CA GLU A 212 60.21 18.07 -98.40
C GLU A 212 60.72 16.67 -98.78
N ASN A 213 60.49 15.67 -97.93
CA ASN A 213 60.83 14.27 -98.25
C ASN A 213 60.02 13.76 -99.44
N LYS A 214 58.70 13.98 -99.48
CA LYS A 214 57.87 13.60 -100.63
C LYS A 214 58.30 14.33 -101.91
N ARG A 215 58.74 15.59 -101.81
CA ARG A 215 59.29 16.36 -102.94
C ARG A 215 60.62 15.80 -103.42
N LYS A 216 61.47 15.30 -102.52
CA LYS A 216 62.71 14.59 -102.86
C LYS A 216 62.43 13.23 -103.50
N GLU A 217 61.48 12.46 -102.97
CA GLU A 217 61.03 11.20 -103.59
C GLU A 217 60.48 11.44 -105.00
N TYR A 218 59.69 12.51 -105.20
CA TYR A 218 59.17 12.87 -106.52
C TYR A 218 60.28 13.31 -107.48
N LYS A 219 61.29 14.06 -107.01
CA LYS A 219 62.47 14.41 -107.80
C LYS A 219 63.27 13.16 -108.19
N ASN A 220 63.46 12.23 -107.25
CA ASN A 220 64.13 10.96 -107.51
C ASN A 220 63.35 10.11 -108.51
N LEU A 221 62.01 10.03 -108.39
CA LEU A 221 61.13 9.37 -109.36
C LEU A 221 61.22 10.01 -110.74
N ASN A 222 61.18 11.34 -110.84
CA ASN A 222 61.36 12.05 -112.11
C ASN A 222 62.74 11.79 -112.72
N GLN A 223 63.79 11.70 -111.89
CA GLN A 223 65.14 11.37 -112.35
C GLN A 223 65.24 9.92 -112.84
N LEU A 224 64.55 8.98 -112.17
CA LEU A 224 64.37 7.58 -112.58
C LEU A 224 63.55 7.44 -113.88
N PHE A 225 62.56 8.31 -114.08
CA PHE A 225 61.82 8.39 -115.34
C PHE A 225 62.69 8.95 -116.46
N LEU A 226 63.51 9.97 -116.20
CA LEU A 226 64.48 10.49 -117.17
C LEU A 226 65.58 9.46 -117.52
N GLU A 227 66.08 8.68 -116.56
CA GLU A 227 67.04 7.58 -116.81
C GLU A 227 66.43 6.39 -117.58
N LYS A 228 65.10 6.23 -117.57
CA LYS A 228 64.39 5.22 -118.38
C LYS A 228 64.05 5.69 -119.80
N THR A 229 64.37 6.93 -120.17
CA THR A 229 64.09 7.50 -121.51
C THR A 229 65.35 7.85 -122.32
N GLN A 230 66.54 7.40 -121.88
CA GLN A 230 67.77 7.28 -122.68
C GLN A 230 68.13 5.80 -122.87
#